data_AF-A0A3B3H5W8-F1
#
_entry.id   AF-A0A3B3H5W8-F1
#
_cell.length_a   1.000
_cell.length_b   1.000
_cell.length_c   1.000
_cell.angle_alpha   90.00
_cell.angle_beta   90.00
_cell.angle_gamma   90.00
#
_symmetry.space_group_name_H-M   'P 1'
#
loop_
_entity.id
_entity.type
_entity.pdbx_description
1 polymer ?
#
loop_
_entity_poly.entity_id
_entity_poly.type
_entity_poly.pdbx_seq_one_letter_code
_entity_poly.pdbx_strand_id
1 'polypeptide(L)'
;MIRGSPLTKLLFPAVDSNLLKFLYDDNQKVEPEWYIPIIPMVLVNGAEGIGTGWACKIPNYDPREIVNNINRMLNHQDPLPMLPSYKNFKGVIHELGQNQYLVSGEVSVLDKNTIEITELPVRTWTQAYKESVLEPMLQGTDKTPALINDYKEYHTDSTVKFVVRMSEEKLAQAEAVGLHKVFKLQSSLTCNSMVLFDHMGCLKRYDSVQDILKEFFELRLHYCKLRKDWLLGSLGAEAAKLSNQARFVLEKIEGKISIENKSKRELIRMLVQKGYESDPVAAWSKAQEKAQEEGETDGNQSDSSVDSGSSSGPNFNYILNMPLWCLTKEKVEELLKQRDIKRGELADLQKKSSEDLWKEDLAVFIEELDVSFSFGRF
;
A
#
# COMPACT_ATOMS: atom_id res chain seq x y z
N MET A 1 16.44 3.54 15.79
CA MET A 1 16.16 2.77 14.56
C MET A 1 14.65 2.64 14.46
N ILE A 2 14.01 3.39 13.56
CA ILE A 2 12.55 3.35 13.37
C ILE A 2 12.23 2.00 12.70
N ARG A 3 11.37 1.19 13.29
CA ARG A 3 10.89 -0.07 12.68
C ARG A 3 9.67 0.24 11.82
N GLY A 4 9.57 -0.38 10.65
CA GLY A 4 8.40 -0.26 9.78
C GLY A 4 7.13 -0.77 10.46
N SER A 5 6.00 -0.14 10.16
CA SER A 5 4.69 -0.59 10.64
C SER A 5 4.39 -2.00 10.12
N PRO A 6 3.74 -2.87 10.91
CA PRO A 6 3.23 -4.15 10.40
C PRO A 6 2.35 -3.98 9.15
N LEU A 7 1.60 -2.86 9.09
CA LEU A 7 0.73 -2.50 7.97
C LEU A 7 1.50 -2.26 6.66
N THR A 8 2.78 -1.89 6.71
CA THR A 8 3.56 -1.57 5.50
C THR A 8 3.64 -2.77 4.56
N LYS A 9 3.85 -3.98 5.09
CA LYS A 9 3.93 -5.20 4.26
C LYS A 9 2.58 -5.65 3.70
N LEU A 10 1.49 -5.27 4.36
CA LEU A 10 0.13 -5.53 3.88
C LEU A 10 -0.28 -4.52 2.81
N LEU A 11 0.08 -3.25 3.00
CA LEU A 11 -0.18 -2.20 2.02
C LEU A 11 0.62 -2.40 0.72
N PHE A 12 1.84 -2.91 0.83
CA PHE A 12 2.75 -3.18 -0.28
C PHE A 12 3.15 -4.67 -0.27
N PRO A 13 2.30 -5.57 -0.81
CA PRO A 13 2.59 -7.00 -0.85
C PRO A 13 3.93 -7.29 -1.53
N ALA A 14 4.80 -8.05 -0.87
CA ALA A 14 6.15 -8.33 -1.37
C ALA A 14 6.17 -9.04 -2.74
N VAL A 15 5.13 -9.81 -3.04
CA VAL A 15 4.96 -10.46 -4.35
C VAL A 15 4.80 -9.46 -5.50
N ASP A 16 4.18 -8.30 -5.24
CA ASP A 16 3.98 -7.28 -6.27
C ASP A 16 5.30 -6.59 -6.65
N SER A 17 6.32 -6.66 -5.80
CA SER A 17 7.66 -6.16 -6.12
C SER A 17 8.27 -6.83 -7.36
N ASN A 18 7.88 -8.08 -7.69
CA ASN A 18 8.37 -8.74 -8.90
C ASN A 18 7.83 -8.12 -10.21
N LEU A 19 6.80 -7.26 -10.09
CA LEU A 19 6.12 -6.63 -11.22
C LEU A 19 6.56 -5.17 -11.42
N LEU A 20 7.34 -4.62 -10.49
CA LEU A 20 7.71 -3.21 -10.50
C LEU A 20 8.91 -2.97 -11.41
N LYS A 21 8.91 -1.82 -12.08
CA LYS A 21 10.06 -1.31 -12.82
C LYS A 21 11.00 -0.58 -11.87
N PHE A 22 12.13 -1.23 -11.58
CA PHE A 22 13.18 -0.69 -10.73
C PHE A 22 14.12 0.22 -11.51
N LEU A 23 14.52 1.32 -10.90
CA LEU A 23 15.48 2.26 -11.47
C LEU A 23 16.91 1.79 -11.18
N TYR A 24 17.86 2.28 -11.97
CA TYR A 24 19.28 2.08 -11.79
C TYR A 24 19.99 3.44 -11.70
N ASP A 25 20.77 3.61 -10.66
CA ASP A 25 21.67 4.76 -10.45
C ASP A 25 23.10 4.24 -10.29
N ASP A 26 24.04 4.73 -11.09
CA ASP A 26 25.41 4.20 -11.19
C ASP A 26 25.50 2.65 -11.32
N ASN A 27 24.62 2.06 -12.14
CA ASN A 27 24.44 0.61 -12.33
C ASN A 27 24.01 -0.16 -11.06
N GLN A 28 23.62 0.54 -10.00
CA GLN A 28 23.02 -0.06 -8.80
C GLN A 28 21.50 0.02 -8.89
N LYS A 29 20.83 -1.12 -8.69
CA LYS A 29 19.37 -1.18 -8.57
C LYS A 29 18.91 -0.41 -7.32
N VAL A 30 18.07 0.60 -7.51
CA VAL A 30 17.53 1.46 -6.43
C VAL A 30 16.02 1.22 -6.25
N GLU A 31 15.22 2.24 -5.92
CA GLU A 31 13.76 2.14 -5.82
C GLU A 31 13.08 1.94 -7.19
N PRO A 32 11.82 1.45 -7.20
CA PRO A 32 11.01 1.50 -8.41
C PRO A 32 10.48 2.92 -8.70
N GLU A 33 10.09 3.15 -9.96
CA GLU A 33 9.42 4.40 -10.37
C GLU A 33 8.25 4.74 -9.44
N TRP A 34 7.50 3.71 -9.04
CA TRP A 34 6.48 3.79 -8.02
C TRP A 34 6.18 2.40 -7.47
N TYR A 35 5.66 2.35 -6.25
CA TYR A 35 5.06 1.15 -5.68
C TYR A 35 3.57 1.09 -6.03
N ILE A 36 2.99 -0.11 -6.02
CA ILE A 36 1.58 -0.36 -6.34
C ILE A 36 0.80 -0.85 -5.11
N PRO A 37 0.46 0.04 -4.15
CA PRO A 37 -0.21 -0.36 -2.92
C PRO A 37 -1.58 -0.97 -3.17
N ILE A 38 -2.15 -1.67 -2.19
CA ILE A 38 -3.51 -2.25 -2.31
C ILE A 38 -4.64 -1.20 -2.19
N ILE A 39 -4.33 0.00 -1.68
CA ILE A 39 -5.23 1.17 -1.62
C ILE A 39 -4.49 2.45 -2.01
N PRO A 40 -5.16 3.50 -2.52
CA PRO A 40 -4.52 4.73 -2.97
C PRO A 40 -3.95 5.53 -1.79
N MET A 41 -2.69 5.30 -1.45
CA MET A 41 -2.02 5.94 -0.30
C MET A 41 -1.96 7.47 -0.41
N VAL A 42 -2.03 8.01 -1.63
CA VAL A 42 -2.12 9.46 -1.90
C VAL A 42 -3.38 10.09 -1.28
N LEU A 43 -4.47 9.33 -1.14
CA LEU A 43 -5.70 9.78 -0.48
C LEU A 43 -5.64 9.52 1.03
N VAL A 44 -5.03 8.41 1.46
CA VAL A 44 -4.93 8.05 2.90
C VAL A 44 -4.12 9.09 3.67
N ASN A 45 -2.92 9.40 3.20
CA ASN A 45 -2.01 10.31 3.89
C ASN A 45 -2.12 11.76 3.41
N GLY A 46 -2.94 12.01 2.39
CA GLY A 46 -2.92 13.26 1.65
C GLY A 46 -1.63 13.43 0.84
N ALA A 47 -1.55 14.55 0.14
CA ALA A 47 -0.35 14.97 -0.59
C ALA A 47 -0.24 16.48 -0.55
N GLU A 48 0.96 16.98 -0.30
CA GLU A 48 1.24 18.42 -0.32
C GLU A 48 2.62 18.66 -0.92
N GLY A 49 2.69 19.56 -1.90
CA GLY A 49 3.94 19.88 -2.58
C GLY A 49 3.82 21.16 -3.40
N ILE A 50 4.91 21.92 -3.48
CA ILE A 50 4.98 23.13 -4.28
C ILE A 50 6.14 22.94 -5.25
N GLY A 51 5.85 23.05 -6.54
CA GLY A 51 6.84 23.05 -7.60
C GLY A 51 6.79 24.33 -8.42
N THR A 52 7.55 24.37 -9.51
CA THR A 52 7.48 25.47 -10.46
C THR A 52 6.24 25.30 -11.34
N GLY A 53 5.30 26.24 -11.26
CA GLY A 53 4.08 26.27 -12.09
C GLY A 53 2.87 25.54 -11.51
N TRP A 54 3.06 24.57 -10.61
CA TRP A 54 1.98 23.81 -9.98
C TRP A 54 2.19 23.62 -8.48
N ALA A 55 1.08 23.42 -7.77
CA ALA A 55 1.07 22.95 -6.39
C ALA A 55 0.13 21.75 -6.28
N CYS A 56 0.40 20.87 -5.33
CA CYS A 56 -0.46 19.75 -4.97
C CYS A 56 -0.98 19.97 -3.55
N LYS A 57 -2.30 19.80 -3.37
CA LYS A 57 -2.93 19.76 -2.04
C LYS A 57 -4.12 18.80 -2.04
N ILE A 58 -3.91 17.64 -1.44
CA ILE A 58 -4.90 16.58 -1.23
C ILE A 58 -4.99 16.34 0.28
N PRO A 59 -6.19 16.40 0.88
CA PRO A 59 -6.38 16.13 2.29
C PRO A 59 -6.38 14.60 2.55
N ASN A 60 -6.38 14.23 3.83
CA ASN A 60 -6.48 12.84 4.23
C ASN A 60 -7.92 12.32 4.07
N TYR A 61 -8.05 11.02 3.84
CA TYR A 61 -9.31 10.30 3.77
C TYR A 61 -9.24 9.03 4.62
N ASP A 62 -10.40 8.55 5.06
CA ASP A 62 -10.46 7.36 5.91
C ASP A 62 -10.11 6.10 5.11
N PRO A 63 -9.12 5.31 5.54
CA PRO A 63 -8.77 4.05 4.87
C PRO A 63 -9.95 3.09 4.76
N ARG A 64 -10.88 3.06 5.73
CA ARG A 64 -12.01 2.11 5.69
C ARG A 64 -13.03 2.53 4.64
N GLU A 65 -13.33 3.82 4.51
CA GLU A 65 -14.14 4.34 3.40
C GLU A 65 -13.51 4.05 2.03
N ILE A 66 -12.19 4.23 1.89
CA ILE A 66 -11.46 3.90 0.65
C ILE A 66 -11.59 2.41 0.32
N VAL A 67 -11.33 1.52 1.29
CA VAL A 67 -11.47 0.06 1.11
C VAL A 67 -12.91 -0.30 0.74
N ASN A 68 -13.90 0.30 1.38
CA ASN A 68 -15.31 0.09 1.05
C ASN A 68 -15.61 0.48 -0.40
N ASN A 69 -15.12 1.64 -0.86
CA ASN A 69 -15.30 2.07 -2.25
C ASN A 69 -14.58 1.17 -3.26
N ILE A 70 -13.38 0.67 -2.94
CA ILE A 70 -12.71 -0.33 -3.77
C ILE A 70 -13.56 -1.60 -3.85
N ASN A 71 -14.07 -2.10 -2.73
CA ASN A 71 -14.96 -3.26 -2.71
C ASN A 71 -16.25 -3.04 -3.52
N ARG A 72 -16.82 -1.84 -3.50
CA ARG A 72 -17.96 -1.48 -4.36
C ARG A 72 -17.60 -1.58 -5.84
N MET A 73 -16.45 -1.03 -6.23
CA MET A 73 -15.97 -1.07 -7.61
C MET A 73 -15.62 -2.49 -8.07
N LEU A 74 -15.04 -3.33 -7.20
CA LEU A 74 -14.84 -4.76 -7.44
C LEU A 74 -16.16 -5.54 -7.57
N ASN A 75 -17.27 -4.99 -7.09
CA ASN A 75 -18.62 -5.53 -7.29
C ASN A 75 -19.38 -4.78 -8.39
N HIS A 76 -18.66 -4.06 -9.26
CA HIS A 76 -19.19 -3.27 -10.38
C HIS A 76 -20.22 -2.20 -9.98
N GLN A 77 -20.06 -1.63 -8.79
CA GLN A 77 -20.86 -0.51 -8.29
C GLN A 77 -20.05 0.78 -8.30
N ASP A 78 -20.72 1.91 -8.50
CA ASP A 78 -20.07 3.21 -8.38
C ASP A 78 -19.58 3.48 -6.94
N PRO A 79 -18.40 4.09 -6.78
CA PRO A 79 -17.91 4.52 -5.48
C PRO A 79 -18.80 5.62 -4.92
N LEU A 80 -18.98 5.62 -3.60
CA LEU A 80 -19.66 6.70 -2.88
C LEU A 80 -18.76 7.93 -2.79
N PRO A 81 -19.35 9.14 -2.72
CA PRO A 81 -18.62 10.34 -2.31
C PRO A 81 -17.90 10.12 -0.98
N MET A 82 -16.68 10.65 -0.85
CA MET A 82 -15.88 10.59 0.37
C MET A 82 -15.63 12.02 0.84
N LEU A 83 -15.74 12.24 2.15
CA LEU A 83 -15.32 13.51 2.76
C LEU A 83 -13.90 13.36 3.32
N PRO A 84 -13.12 14.46 3.37
CA PRO A 84 -11.85 14.45 4.07
C PRO A 84 -12.01 13.93 5.50
N SER A 85 -11.08 13.11 5.95
CA SER A 85 -11.08 12.50 7.27
C SER A 85 -9.65 12.40 7.81
N TYR A 86 -9.47 12.87 9.04
CA TYR A 86 -8.18 12.88 9.72
C TYR A 86 -8.26 11.98 10.94
N LYS A 87 -7.37 10.98 11.00
CA LYS A 87 -7.30 10.05 12.14
C LYS A 87 -7.22 10.82 13.45
N ASN A 88 -8.06 10.43 14.41
CA ASN A 88 -8.19 11.00 15.76
C ASN A 88 -8.74 12.44 15.85
N PHE A 89 -9.04 13.10 14.73
CA PHE A 89 -9.74 14.38 14.76
C PHE A 89 -11.17 14.18 15.23
N LYS A 90 -11.58 14.94 16.26
CA LYS A 90 -12.91 14.83 16.89
C LYS A 90 -13.90 15.85 16.35
N GLY A 91 -13.40 16.89 15.68
CA GLY A 91 -14.23 17.93 15.10
C GLY A 91 -14.99 17.45 13.86
N VAL A 92 -15.61 18.41 13.16
CA VAL A 92 -16.49 18.10 12.02
C VAL A 92 -15.98 18.76 10.75
N ILE A 93 -16.01 18.03 9.65
CA ILE A 93 -15.70 18.52 8.30
C ILE A 93 -16.99 18.55 7.50
N HIS A 94 -17.41 19.75 7.10
CA HIS A 94 -18.59 19.95 6.27
C HIS A 94 -18.19 20.35 4.85
N GLU A 95 -18.81 19.75 3.84
CA GLU A 95 -18.70 20.21 2.47
C GLU A 95 -19.54 21.48 2.28
N LEU A 96 -18.92 22.55 1.79
CA LEU A 96 -19.58 23.82 1.43
C LEU A 96 -19.84 23.93 -0.06
N GLY A 97 -19.15 23.14 -0.87
CA GLY A 97 -19.24 23.08 -2.32
C GLY A 97 -18.14 22.18 -2.88
N GLN A 98 -18.09 22.05 -4.20
CA GLN A 98 -17.09 21.19 -4.85
C GLN A 98 -15.67 21.58 -4.41
N ASN A 99 -14.96 20.62 -3.81
CA ASN A 99 -13.60 20.78 -3.29
C ASN A 99 -13.44 21.90 -2.24
N GLN A 100 -14.51 22.31 -1.56
CA GLN A 100 -14.48 23.34 -0.52
C GLN A 100 -15.13 22.81 0.76
N TYR A 101 -14.37 22.84 1.85
CA TYR A 101 -14.77 22.29 3.13
C TYR A 101 -14.58 23.30 4.26
N LEU A 102 -15.43 23.19 5.28
CA LEU A 102 -15.31 23.89 6.55
C LEU A 102 -14.91 22.88 7.63
N VAL A 103 -13.72 23.06 8.20
CA VAL A 103 -13.20 22.22 9.27
C VAL A 103 -13.44 22.94 10.59
N SER A 104 -14.28 22.36 11.44
CA SER A 104 -14.69 22.92 12.73
C SER A 104 -14.11 22.11 13.88
N GLY A 105 -13.47 22.78 14.85
CA GLY A 105 -13.12 22.19 16.14
C GLY A 105 -14.34 21.97 17.04
N GLU A 106 -14.10 21.62 18.29
CA GLU A 106 -15.15 21.40 19.29
C GLU A 106 -15.10 22.46 20.39
N VAL A 107 -16.25 23.06 20.68
CA VAL A 107 -16.44 23.97 21.80
C VAL A 107 -17.79 23.71 22.46
N SER A 108 -17.81 23.67 23.78
CA SER A 108 -19.01 23.45 24.60
C SER A 108 -19.12 24.52 25.68
N VAL A 109 -20.35 24.91 26.01
CA VAL A 109 -20.63 25.80 27.15
C VAL A 109 -20.81 24.94 28.39
N LEU A 110 -19.97 25.15 29.41
CA LEU A 110 -20.05 24.40 30.67
C LEU A 110 -21.05 25.04 31.64
N ASP A 111 -21.02 26.37 31.70
CA ASP A 111 -21.92 27.19 32.51
C ASP A 111 -21.98 28.61 31.94
N LYS A 112 -22.59 29.54 32.68
CA LYS A 112 -22.83 30.91 32.25
C LYS A 112 -21.58 31.79 32.12
N ASN A 113 -20.42 31.33 32.57
CA ASN A 113 -19.17 32.09 32.50
C ASN A 113 -17.99 31.28 31.95
N THR A 114 -18.20 30.01 31.61
CA THR A 114 -17.14 29.09 31.23
C THR A 114 -17.49 28.30 29.97
N ILE A 115 -16.56 28.27 29.02
CA ILE A 115 -16.57 27.37 27.88
C ILE A 115 -15.39 26.40 27.94
N GLU A 116 -15.53 25.29 27.23
CA GLU A 116 -14.50 24.27 27.06
C GLU A 116 -14.23 24.06 25.56
N ILE A 117 -12.97 24.14 25.15
CA ILE A 117 -12.50 23.86 23.79
C ILE A 117 -11.72 22.54 23.83
N THR A 118 -12.25 21.49 23.20
CA THR A 118 -11.70 20.12 23.25
C THR A 118 -11.05 19.66 21.95
N GLU A 119 -11.20 20.43 20.87
CA GLU A 119 -10.59 20.15 19.59
C GLU A 119 -10.36 21.42 18.78
N LEU A 120 -9.22 21.52 18.10
CA LEU A 120 -8.91 22.62 17.19
C LEU A 120 -9.06 22.15 15.74
N PRO A 121 -9.39 23.03 14.79
CA PRO A 121 -9.43 22.66 13.38
C PRO A 121 -8.11 22.05 12.92
N VAL A 122 -8.18 21.05 12.03
CA VAL A 122 -6.99 20.38 11.48
C VAL A 122 -5.95 21.39 10.98
N ARG A 123 -4.67 21.13 11.25
CA ARG A 123 -3.51 22.02 11.02
C ARG A 123 -3.47 23.29 11.89
N THR A 124 -4.31 23.38 12.93
CA THR A 124 -4.19 24.41 13.96
C THR A 124 -3.42 23.84 15.15
N TRP A 125 -2.18 24.27 15.33
CA TRP A 125 -1.32 23.80 16.42
C TRP A 125 -1.67 24.46 17.76
N THR A 126 -1.66 23.68 18.84
CA THR A 126 -2.07 24.13 20.19
C THR A 126 -1.36 25.40 20.65
N GLN A 127 -0.02 25.45 20.53
CA GLN A 127 0.78 26.61 20.93
C GLN A 127 0.48 27.83 20.03
N ALA A 128 0.37 27.63 18.72
CA ALA A 128 0.04 28.70 17.79
C ALA A 128 -1.37 29.27 18.04
N TYR A 129 -2.34 28.42 18.39
CA TYR A 129 -3.69 28.83 18.76
C TYR A 129 -3.69 29.66 20.05
N LYS A 130 -2.98 29.18 21.07
CA LYS A 130 -2.80 29.91 22.33
C LYS A 130 -2.26 31.31 22.09
N GLU A 131 -1.13 31.43 21.40
CA GLU A 131 -0.44 32.70 21.18
C GLU A 131 -1.20 33.67 20.25
N SER A 132 -1.85 33.16 19.21
CA SER A 132 -2.48 34.01 18.18
C SER A 132 -3.97 34.26 18.40
N VAL A 133 -4.62 33.50 19.29
CA VAL A 133 -6.06 33.60 19.56
C VAL A 133 -6.34 33.89 21.03
N LEU A 134 -5.91 33.03 21.95
CA LEU A 134 -6.29 33.16 23.36
C LEU A 134 -5.56 34.30 24.08
N GLU A 135 -4.25 34.47 23.86
CA GLU A 135 -3.48 35.57 24.47
C GLU A 135 -4.02 36.96 24.06
N PRO A 136 -4.29 37.26 22.78
CA PRO A 136 -4.95 38.50 22.39
C PRO A 136 -6.36 38.66 22.97
N MET A 137 -7.11 37.57 23.12
CA MET A 137 -8.44 37.61 23.75
C MET A 137 -8.36 37.90 25.25
N LEU A 138 -7.27 37.51 25.93
CA LEU A 138 -7.06 37.75 27.36
C LEU A 138 -6.56 39.17 27.62
N GLN A 139 -5.53 39.59 26.90
CA GLN A 139 -4.84 40.86 27.15
C GLN A 139 -5.53 42.04 26.44
N GLY A 140 -6.24 41.77 25.35
CA GLY A 140 -6.63 42.78 24.38
C GLY A 140 -5.45 43.19 23.48
N THR A 141 -5.76 43.94 22.43
CA THR A 141 -4.78 44.57 21.54
C THR A 141 -5.19 46.03 21.32
N ASP A 142 -4.32 46.82 20.69
CA ASP A 142 -4.63 48.21 20.30
C ASP A 142 -5.91 48.33 19.45
N LYS A 143 -6.31 47.26 18.77
CA LYS A 143 -7.47 47.23 17.87
C LYS A 143 -8.68 46.50 18.43
N THR A 144 -8.51 45.62 19.41
CA THR A 144 -9.56 44.74 19.91
C THR A 144 -9.51 44.65 21.44
N PRO A 145 -10.61 44.97 22.15
CA PRO A 145 -10.62 44.84 23.61
C PRO A 145 -10.51 43.37 24.03
N ALA A 146 -10.06 43.15 25.27
CA ALA A 146 -10.06 41.82 25.88
C ALA A 146 -11.47 41.22 25.88
N LEU A 147 -11.59 39.97 25.47
CA LEU A 147 -12.83 39.20 25.38
C LEU A 147 -13.00 38.23 26.56
N ILE A 148 -11.91 37.63 27.02
CA ILE A 148 -11.92 36.60 28.08
C ILE A 148 -11.25 37.15 29.35
N ASN A 149 -11.56 36.55 30.50
CA ASN A 149 -11.02 36.95 31.80
C ASN A 149 -9.81 36.11 32.20
N ASP A 150 -9.83 34.82 31.85
CA ASP A 150 -8.80 33.82 32.21
C ASP A 150 -8.97 32.58 31.31
N TYR A 151 -7.91 31.77 31.18
CA TYR A 151 -8.03 30.43 30.61
C TYR A 151 -7.04 29.46 31.26
N LYS A 152 -7.40 28.16 31.28
CA LYS A 152 -6.54 27.08 31.77
C LYS A 152 -6.36 26.00 30.72
N GLU A 153 -5.19 25.38 30.73
CA GLU A 153 -4.77 24.36 29.79
C GLU A 153 -4.70 22.99 30.47
N TYR A 154 -5.33 21.99 29.85
CA TYR A 154 -5.31 20.59 30.31
C TYR A 154 -4.96 19.66 29.15
N HIS A 155 -3.95 20.04 28.37
CA HIS A 155 -3.52 19.30 27.19
C HIS A 155 -2.80 18.01 27.57
N THR A 156 -2.82 17.05 26.65
CA THR A 156 -1.86 15.94 26.62
C THR A 156 -0.95 16.12 25.41
N ASP A 157 -0.07 15.15 25.17
CA ASP A 157 0.71 15.06 23.93
C ASP A 157 -0.17 14.86 22.68
N SER A 158 -1.41 14.36 22.84
CA SER A 158 -2.30 13.95 21.75
C SER A 158 -3.68 14.59 21.77
N THR A 159 -4.03 15.38 22.79
CA THR A 159 -5.35 16.00 22.92
C THR A 159 -5.28 17.45 23.38
N VAL A 160 -6.17 18.29 22.84
CA VAL A 160 -6.37 19.68 23.26
C VAL A 160 -7.48 19.79 24.30
N LYS A 161 -7.30 20.71 25.24
CA LYS A 161 -8.32 21.09 26.22
C LYS A 161 -8.02 22.46 26.81
N PHE A 162 -8.81 23.46 26.44
CA PHE A 162 -8.81 24.78 27.08
C PHE A 162 -10.11 24.98 27.84
N VAL A 163 -10.01 25.50 29.07
CA VAL A 163 -11.17 25.95 29.85
C VAL A 163 -11.07 27.47 29.96
N VAL A 164 -11.99 28.18 29.31
CA VAL A 164 -11.93 29.62 29.12
C VAL A 164 -13.04 30.29 29.93
N ARG A 165 -12.67 31.29 30.75
CA ARG A 165 -13.60 32.06 31.58
C ARG A 165 -13.88 33.43 30.98
N MET A 166 -15.14 33.83 31.01
CA MET A 166 -15.66 35.09 30.47
C MET A 166 -16.62 35.75 31.47
N SER A 167 -17.05 36.99 31.21
CA SER A 167 -18.25 37.50 31.87
C SER A 167 -19.52 36.91 31.21
N GLU A 168 -20.60 36.78 31.98
CA GLU A 168 -21.89 36.27 31.48
C GLU A 168 -22.39 37.07 30.26
N GLU A 169 -22.20 38.40 30.29
CA GLU A 169 -22.54 39.29 29.18
C GLU A 169 -21.73 39.00 27.91
N LYS A 170 -20.41 38.81 28.03
CA LYS A 170 -19.55 38.55 26.86
C LYS A 170 -19.76 37.14 26.31
N LEU A 171 -20.05 36.16 27.16
CA LEU A 171 -20.39 34.82 26.71
C LEU A 171 -21.70 34.82 25.92
N ALA A 172 -22.75 35.45 26.44
CA ALA A 172 -24.02 35.57 25.72
C ALA A 172 -23.86 36.28 24.36
N GLN A 173 -23.01 37.32 24.29
CA GLN A 173 -22.66 37.98 23.02
C GLN A 173 -21.91 37.03 22.07
N ALA A 174 -20.97 36.24 22.60
CA ALA A 174 -20.20 35.29 21.80
C ALA A 174 -21.08 34.15 21.25
N GLU A 175 -22.03 33.65 22.04
CA GLU A 175 -23.02 32.66 21.63
C GLU A 175 -23.94 33.20 20.52
N ALA A 176 -24.42 34.44 20.65
CA ALA A 176 -25.26 35.07 19.64
C ALA A 176 -24.55 35.22 18.27
N VAL A 177 -23.22 35.39 18.27
CA VAL A 177 -22.40 35.42 17.05
C VAL A 177 -22.02 34.01 16.57
N GLY A 178 -21.96 33.04 17.48
CA GLY A 178 -21.51 31.68 17.26
C GLY A 178 -20.09 31.47 17.79
N LEU A 179 -19.94 30.56 18.77
CA LEU A 179 -18.68 30.30 19.47
C LEU A 179 -17.55 29.87 18.53
N HIS A 180 -17.83 29.00 17.56
CA HIS A 180 -16.83 28.59 16.57
C HIS A 180 -16.21 29.76 15.81
N LYS A 181 -17.03 30.74 15.42
CA LYS A 181 -16.59 31.93 14.71
C LYS A 181 -15.78 32.84 15.64
N VAL A 182 -16.30 33.09 16.83
CA VAL A 182 -15.67 33.99 17.82
C VAL A 182 -14.30 33.47 18.24
N PHE A 183 -14.22 32.18 18.58
CA PHE A 183 -12.99 31.51 19.03
C PHE A 183 -12.11 31.01 17.90
N LYS A 184 -12.40 31.38 16.64
CA LYS A 184 -11.62 30.97 15.45
C LYS A 184 -11.41 29.46 15.36
N LEU A 185 -12.42 28.69 15.74
CA LEU A 185 -12.44 27.22 15.69
C LEU A 185 -13.01 26.70 14.37
N GLN A 186 -12.89 27.49 13.31
CA GLN A 186 -13.32 27.14 11.96
C GLN A 186 -12.23 27.56 10.97
N SER A 187 -11.79 26.61 10.14
CA SER A 187 -10.86 26.86 9.03
C SER A 187 -11.44 26.37 7.72
N SER A 188 -11.11 27.08 6.63
CA SER A 188 -11.51 26.67 5.29
C SER A 188 -10.43 25.75 4.69
N LEU A 189 -10.87 24.67 4.07
CA LEU A 189 -10.04 23.73 3.33
C LEU A 189 -10.53 23.71 1.87
N THR A 190 -9.72 24.23 0.95
CA THR A 190 -10.01 24.21 -0.49
C THR A 190 -9.00 23.32 -1.23
N CYS A 191 -9.51 22.43 -2.07
CA CYS A 191 -8.75 21.38 -2.76
C CYS A 191 -8.84 21.51 -4.29
N ASN A 192 -8.62 22.71 -4.83
CA ASN A 192 -8.71 22.96 -6.29
C ASN A 192 -7.45 22.58 -7.07
N SER A 193 -6.37 22.18 -6.38
CA SER A 193 -5.06 21.88 -6.95
C SER A 193 -4.63 20.45 -6.62
N MET A 194 -5.39 19.47 -7.11
CA MET A 194 -5.05 18.05 -7.03
C MET A 194 -4.24 17.67 -8.26
N VAL A 195 -2.96 18.04 -8.25
CA VAL A 195 -2.03 17.82 -9.37
C VAL A 195 -1.05 16.72 -8.97
N LEU A 196 -1.01 15.64 -9.73
CA LEU A 196 -0.17 14.47 -9.48
C LEU A 196 0.51 14.02 -10.78
N PHE A 197 1.60 13.27 -10.66
CA PHE A 197 2.07 12.45 -11.77
C PHE A 197 1.16 11.23 -11.91
N ASP A 198 0.76 10.91 -13.14
CA ASP A 198 0.13 9.63 -13.46
C ASP A 198 1.18 8.51 -13.55
N HIS A 199 0.73 7.28 -13.79
CA HIS A 199 1.59 6.10 -13.87
C HIS A 199 2.57 6.12 -15.07
N MET A 200 2.34 7.00 -16.05
CA MET A 200 3.23 7.22 -17.20
C MET A 200 4.22 8.38 -16.94
N GLY A 201 4.23 8.95 -15.73
CA GLY A 201 5.08 10.10 -15.39
C GLY A 201 4.60 11.42 -15.98
N CYS A 202 3.35 11.50 -16.48
CA CYS A 202 2.78 12.74 -16.99
C CYS A 202 2.05 13.50 -15.89
N LEU A 203 2.22 14.82 -15.90
CA LEU A 203 1.67 15.70 -14.87
C LEU A 203 0.19 15.98 -15.19
N LYS A 204 -0.72 15.58 -14.31
CA LYS A 204 -2.17 15.62 -14.52
C LYS A 204 -2.89 16.31 -13.36
N ARG A 205 -3.86 17.15 -13.69
CA ARG A 205 -4.80 17.74 -12.73
C ARG A 205 -6.05 16.87 -12.65
N TYR A 206 -6.49 16.59 -11.43
CA TYR A 206 -7.72 15.87 -11.13
C TYR A 206 -8.76 16.85 -10.58
N ASP A 207 -10.01 16.72 -11.04
CA ASP A 207 -11.11 17.58 -10.63
C ASP A 207 -11.81 17.06 -9.37
N SER A 208 -11.75 15.74 -9.14
CA SER A 208 -12.31 15.09 -7.96
C SER A 208 -11.40 13.97 -7.43
N VAL A 209 -11.55 13.62 -6.16
CA VAL A 209 -10.85 12.46 -5.58
C VAL A 209 -11.38 11.12 -6.10
N GLN A 210 -12.59 11.12 -6.64
CA GLN A 210 -13.20 9.97 -7.32
C GLN A 210 -12.46 9.66 -8.62
N ASP A 211 -11.97 10.68 -9.33
CA ASP A 211 -11.15 10.48 -10.54
C ASP A 211 -9.81 9.83 -10.19
N ILE A 212 -9.17 10.29 -9.10
CA ILE A 212 -7.94 9.68 -8.57
C ILE A 212 -8.19 8.22 -8.18
N LEU A 213 -9.29 7.96 -7.46
CA LEU A 213 -9.67 6.60 -7.03
C LEU A 213 -9.92 5.67 -8.22
N LYS A 214 -10.62 6.14 -9.26
CA LYS A 214 -10.92 5.36 -10.47
C LYS A 214 -9.67 5.01 -11.25
N GLU A 215 -8.80 5.98 -11.50
CA GLU A 215 -7.55 5.75 -12.21
C GLU A 215 -6.64 4.78 -11.44
N PHE A 216 -6.52 4.95 -10.12
CA PHE A 216 -5.81 4.01 -9.26
C PHE A 216 -6.42 2.61 -9.33
N PHE A 217 -7.75 2.50 -9.29
CA PHE A 217 -8.44 1.22 -9.31
C PHE A 217 -8.15 0.41 -10.58
N GLU A 218 -8.23 1.06 -11.74
CA GLU A 218 -7.97 0.41 -13.03
C GLU A 218 -6.53 -0.10 -13.10
N LEU A 219 -5.57 0.74 -12.72
CA LEU A 219 -4.16 0.37 -12.68
C LEU A 219 -3.91 -0.77 -11.69
N ARG A 220 -4.44 -0.67 -10.46
CA ARG A 220 -4.22 -1.69 -9.44
C ARG A 220 -4.87 -3.02 -9.82
N LEU A 221 -6.06 -3.00 -10.42
CA LEU A 221 -6.72 -4.22 -10.92
C LEU A 221 -5.90 -4.88 -12.04
N HIS A 222 -5.31 -4.08 -12.93
CA HIS A 222 -4.39 -4.59 -13.95
C HIS A 222 -3.17 -5.27 -13.31
N TYR A 223 -2.56 -4.65 -12.30
CA TYR A 223 -1.45 -5.26 -11.56
C TYR A 223 -1.85 -6.51 -10.77
N CYS A 224 -3.10 -6.62 -10.29
CA CYS A 224 -3.60 -7.87 -9.70
C CYS A 224 -3.67 -9.02 -10.72
N LYS A 225 -3.97 -8.71 -12.00
CA LYS A 225 -3.93 -9.71 -13.08
C LYS A 225 -2.48 -10.14 -13.36
N LEU A 226 -1.56 -9.19 -13.50
CA LEU A 226 -0.14 -9.47 -13.66
C LEU A 226 0.42 -10.31 -12.50
N ARG A 227 0.05 -9.99 -11.26
CA ARG A 227 0.40 -10.77 -10.05
C ARG A 227 -0.09 -12.19 -10.16
N LYS A 228 -1.35 -12.40 -10.56
CA LYS A 228 -1.91 -13.75 -10.73
C LYS A 228 -1.13 -14.53 -11.78
N ASP A 229 -0.85 -13.94 -12.94
CA ASP A 229 -0.11 -14.60 -14.02
C ASP A 229 1.31 -14.96 -13.60
N TRP A 230 2.00 -14.04 -12.90
CA TRP A 230 3.32 -14.28 -12.33
C TRP A 230 3.30 -15.44 -11.33
N LEU A 231 2.34 -15.44 -10.40
CA LEU A 231 2.19 -16.51 -9.40
C LEU A 231 1.88 -17.86 -10.05
N LEU A 232 1.02 -17.90 -11.07
CA LEU A 232 0.72 -19.12 -11.82
C LEU A 232 1.97 -19.66 -12.53
N GLY A 233 2.77 -18.79 -13.14
CA GLY A 233 4.03 -19.17 -13.77
C GLY A 233 5.05 -19.70 -12.76
N SER A 234 5.28 -18.97 -11.68
CA SER A 234 6.24 -19.31 -10.63
C SER A 234 5.86 -20.62 -9.91
N LEU A 235 4.63 -20.73 -9.39
CA LEU A 235 4.15 -21.95 -8.74
C LEU A 235 4.04 -23.12 -9.71
N GLY A 236 3.68 -22.86 -10.97
CA GLY A 236 3.67 -23.87 -12.03
C GLY A 236 5.05 -24.47 -12.25
N ALA A 237 6.08 -23.63 -12.34
CA ALA A 237 7.47 -24.06 -12.48
C ALA A 237 7.97 -24.84 -11.24
N GLU A 238 7.64 -24.38 -10.03
CA GLU A 238 7.96 -25.10 -8.77
C GLU A 238 7.28 -26.48 -8.71
N ALA A 239 5.99 -26.54 -9.04
CA ALA A 239 5.23 -27.78 -9.05
C ALA A 239 5.75 -28.77 -10.11
N ALA A 240 6.13 -28.27 -11.30
CA ALA A 240 6.75 -29.08 -12.35
C ALA A 240 8.12 -29.61 -11.92
N LYS A 241 8.95 -28.78 -11.27
CA LYS A 241 10.26 -29.18 -10.74
C LYS A 241 10.13 -30.32 -9.71
N LEU A 242 9.26 -30.16 -8.72
CA LEU A 242 8.99 -31.20 -7.71
C LEU A 242 8.38 -32.46 -8.33
N SER A 243 7.52 -32.31 -9.35
CA SER A 243 6.94 -33.46 -10.06
C SER A 243 7.98 -34.26 -10.82
N ASN A 244 8.93 -33.60 -11.49
CA ASN A 244 10.06 -34.25 -12.17
C ASN A 244 11.01 -34.93 -11.16
N GLN A 245 11.33 -34.27 -10.05
CA GLN A 245 12.15 -34.86 -8.98
C GLN A 245 11.49 -36.10 -8.37
N ALA A 246 10.20 -36.00 -8.00
CA ALA A 246 9.43 -37.12 -7.45
C ALA A 246 9.36 -38.29 -8.44
N ARG A 247 9.09 -37.99 -9.72
CA ARG A 247 9.07 -39.01 -10.79
C ARG A 247 10.42 -39.72 -10.91
N PHE A 248 11.52 -38.97 -10.90
CA PHE A 248 12.86 -39.56 -10.98
C PHE A 248 13.16 -40.48 -9.80
N VAL A 249 12.88 -40.01 -8.57
CA VAL A 249 13.09 -40.80 -7.35
C VAL A 249 12.26 -42.08 -7.37
N LEU A 250 10.97 -42.00 -7.74
CA LEU A 250 10.10 -43.16 -7.87
C LEU A 250 10.60 -44.13 -8.95
N GLU A 251 10.93 -43.65 -10.15
CA GLU A 251 11.48 -44.50 -11.22
C GLU A 251 12.81 -45.15 -10.77
N LYS A 252 13.60 -44.48 -9.92
CA LYS A 252 14.89 -44.99 -9.44
C LYS A 252 14.74 -46.10 -8.40
N ILE A 253 13.85 -45.93 -7.43
CA ILE A 253 13.59 -46.95 -6.41
C ILE A 253 12.86 -48.18 -6.99
N GLU A 254 12.05 -47.98 -8.05
CA GLU A 254 11.35 -49.06 -8.76
C GLU A 254 12.24 -49.78 -9.80
N GLY A 255 13.49 -49.34 -9.99
CA GLY A 255 14.43 -49.92 -10.97
C GLY A 255 14.11 -49.59 -12.43
N LYS A 256 13.18 -48.67 -12.71
CA LYS A 256 12.81 -48.19 -14.05
C LYS A 256 13.85 -47.24 -14.66
N ILE A 257 14.73 -46.68 -13.83
CA ILE A 257 15.88 -45.87 -14.27
C ILE A 257 17.13 -46.29 -13.49
N SER A 258 18.25 -46.44 -14.19
CA SER A 258 19.56 -46.71 -13.60
C SER A 258 20.55 -45.66 -14.08
N ILE A 259 21.33 -45.13 -13.14
CA ILE A 259 22.31 -44.06 -13.35
C ILE A 259 23.74 -44.52 -13.06
N GLU A 260 23.88 -45.69 -12.43
CA GLU A 260 25.15 -46.28 -12.02
C GLU A 260 26.06 -46.48 -13.23
N ASN A 261 27.31 -46.02 -13.11
CA ASN A 261 28.36 -46.18 -14.10
C ASN A 261 28.02 -45.67 -15.53
N LYS A 262 27.12 -44.68 -15.63
CA LYS A 262 26.80 -44.00 -16.90
C LYS A 262 27.54 -42.68 -17.01
N SER A 263 27.96 -42.33 -18.22
CA SER A 263 28.54 -41.01 -18.48
C SER A 263 27.49 -39.90 -18.35
N LYS A 264 27.91 -38.69 -17.97
CA LYS A 264 27.01 -37.52 -17.88
C LYS A 264 26.21 -37.29 -19.16
N ARG A 265 26.84 -37.49 -20.33
CA ARG A 265 26.18 -37.34 -21.64
C ARG A 265 25.06 -38.36 -21.85
N GLU A 266 25.26 -39.61 -21.44
CA GLU A 266 24.24 -40.66 -21.53
C GLU A 266 23.09 -40.40 -20.56
N LEU A 267 23.38 -39.92 -19.35
CA LEU A 267 22.36 -39.54 -18.37
C LEU A 267 21.44 -38.44 -18.92
N ILE A 268 22.02 -37.37 -19.46
CA ILE A 268 21.25 -36.27 -20.07
C ILE A 268 20.41 -36.79 -21.23
N ARG A 269 20.98 -37.58 -22.15
CA ARG A 269 20.24 -38.14 -23.30
C ARG A 269 19.07 -39.03 -22.84
N MET A 270 19.28 -39.87 -21.82
CA MET A 270 18.25 -40.73 -21.25
C MET A 270 17.10 -39.92 -20.64
N LEU A 271 17.42 -38.85 -19.89
CA LEU A 271 16.40 -37.98 -19.28
C LEU A 271 15.56 -37.26 -20.35
N VAL A 272 16.20 -36.75 -21.42
CA VAL A 272 15.49 -36.19 -22.58
C VAL A 272 14.56 -37.22 -23.21
N GLN A 273 15.06 -38.44 -23.48
CA GLN A 273 14.27 -39.50 -24.12
C GLN A 273 13.07 -39.95 -23.26
N LYS A 274 13.21 -39.92 -21.94
CA LYS A 274 12.11 -40.21 -20.99
C LYS A 274 11.15 -39.03 -20.79
N GLY A 275 11.40 -37.89 -21.44
CA GLY A 275 10.57 -36.70 -21.35
C GLY A 275 10.65 -36.01 -19.98
N TYR A 276 11.81 -36.04 -19.33
CA TYR A 276 12.06 -35.15 -18.19
C TYR A 276 12.28 -33.73 -18.70
N GLU A 277 11.71 -32.76 -18.00
CA GLU A 277 11.86 -31.35 -18.34
C GLU A 277 13.24 -30.83 -17.88
N SER A 278 13.84 -29.94 -18.67
CA SER A 278 14.94 -29.09 -18.18
C SER A 278 14.41 -28.22 -17.03
N ASP A 279 15.28 -27.82 -16.07
CA ASP A 279 14.87 -27.13 -14.83
C ASP A 279 13.79 -26.06 -15.07
N PRO A 280 12.52 -26.34 -14.72
CA PRO A 280 11.41 -25.47 -15.07
C PRO A 280 11.51 -24.10 -14.41
N VAL A 281 12.06 -24.05 -13.18
CA VAL A 281 12.23 -22.79 -12.44
C VAL A 281 13.30 -21.93 -13.09
N ALA A 282 14.44 -22.52 -13.47
CA ALA A 282 15.49 -21.77 -14.17
C ALA A 282 15.03 -21.28 -15.54
N ALA A 283 14.27 -22.11 -16.28
CA ALA A 283 13.70 -21.74 -17.56
C ALA A 283 12.70 -20.59 -17.43
N TRP A 284 11.83 -20.64 -16.41
CA TRP A 284 10.86 -19.58 -16.14
C TRP A 284 11.52 -18.27 -15.71
N SER A 285 12.49 -18.30 -14.77
CA SER A 285 13.22 -17.11 -14.34
C SER A 285 13.94 -16.43 -15.50
N LYS A 286 14.63 -17.21 -16.36
CA LYS A 286 15.29 -16.66 -17.55
C LYS A 286 14.32 -16.04 -18.54
N ALA A 287 13.10 -16.59 -18.67
CA ALA A 287 12.07 -16.01 -19.51
C ALA A 287 11.55 -14.67 -18.96
N GLN A 288 11.47 -14.51 -17.63
CA GLN A 288 11.09 -13.25 -16.99
C GLN A 288 12.19 -12.18 -17.13
N GLU A 289 13.46 -12.55 -16.95
CA GLU A 289 14.60 -11.64 -17.16
C GLU A 289 14.60 -11.10 -18.60
N LYS A 290 14.46 -11.99 -19.58
CA LYS A 290 14.39 -11.59 -21.00
C LYS A 290 13.20 -10.67 -21.30
N ALA A 291 12.05 -10.92 -20.68
CA ALA A 291 10.87 -10.07 -20.87
C ALA A 291 11.04 -8.66 -20.25
N GLN A 292 11.80 -8.54 -19.16
CA GLN A 292 12.14 -7.24 -18.57
C GLN A 292 13.11 -6.47 -19.46
N GLU A 293 14.17 -7.10 -19.98
CA GLU A 293 15.14 -6.46 -20.88
C GLU A 293 14.49 -5.92 -22.17
N GLU A 294 13.57 -6.70 -22.78
CA GLU A 294 12.84 -6.27 -23.98
C GLU A 294 11.89 -5.09 -23.71
N GLY A 295 11.39 -4.92 -22.48
CA GLY A 295 10.53 -3.80 -22.08
C GLY A 295 11.29 -2.51 -21.75
N GLU A 296 12.60 -2.59 -21.51
CA GLU A 296 13.48 -1.44 -21.24
C GLU A 296 14.09 -0.82 -22.51
N THR A 297 13.89 -1.43 -23.68
CA THR A 297 14.50 -1.00 -24.95
C THR A 297 13.70 0.12 -25.64
N ASP A 298 13.41 1.20 -24.93
CA ASP A 298 12.95 2.46 -25.52
C ASP A 298 13.91 3.57 -25.07
N GLY A 299 15.05 3.70 -25.78
CA GLY A 299 15.91 4.88 -25.71
C GLY A 299 17.36 4.72 -25.21
N ASN A 300 18.10 3.68 -25.59
CA ASN A 300 19.54 3.83 -25.84
C ASN A 300 20.13 2.63 -26.61
N GLN A 301 20.54 2.86 -27.86
CA GLN A 301 21.48 1.97 -28.54
C GLN A 301 22.86 2.17 -27.94
N SER A 302 23.23 1.30 -26.99
CA SER A 302 24.64 1.06 -26.68
C SER A 302 24.93 -0.43 -26.84
N ASP A 303 25.68 -0.68 -27.91
CA ASP A 303 26.28 -1.94 -28.31
C ASP A 303 27.06 -2.56 -27.14
N SER A 304 26.45 -3.52 -26.44
CA SER A 304 27.14 -4.37 -25.47
C SER A 304 27.04 -5.82 -25.92
N SER A 305 28.02 -6.18 -26.76
CA SER A 305 28.38 -7.56 -27.05
C SER A 305 28.92 -8.22 -25.78
N VAL A 306 28.02 -8.76 -24.96
CA VAL A 306 28.39 -9.68 -23.88
C VAL A 306 28.32 -11.11 -24.39
N ASP A 307 29.51 -11.65 -24.61
CA ASP A 307 29.86 -13.05 -24.78
C ASP A 307 29.09 -13.94 -23.79
N SER A 308 27.95 -14.48 -24.24
CA SER A 308 27.22 -15.52 -23.53
C SER A 308 27.69 -16.87 -24.05
N GLY A 309 28.70 -17.41 -23.37
CA GLY A 309 29.04 -18.83 -23.43
C GLY A 309 27.79 -19.67 -23.24
N SER A 310 27.23 -20.10 -24.36
CA SER A 310 25.96 -20.79 -24.46
C SER A 310 26.01 -22.11 -23.70
N SER A 311 25.37 -22.17 -22.54
CA SER A 311 24.93 -23.45 -21.96
C SER A 311 23.57 -23.86 -22.55
N SER A 312 23.44 -23.85 -23.89
CA SER A 312 22.22 -24.18 -24.67
C SER A 312 21.64 -25.59 -24.46
N GLY A 313 22.18 -26.36 -23.52
CA GLY A 313 21.80 -27.75 -23.28
C GLY A 313 20.69 -27.88 -22.22
N PRO A 314 19.93 -28.99 -22.23
CA PRO A 314 19.00 -29.32 -21.14
C PRO A 314 19.69 -29.30 -19.77
N ASN A 315 19.09 -28.59 -18.80
CA ASN A 315 19.59 -28.48 -17.43
C ASN A 315 18.86 -29.47 -16.50
N PHE A 316 19.48 -30.62 -16.24
CA PHE A 316 18.97 -31.63 -15.31
C PHE A 316 19.67 -31.62 -13.94
N ASN A 317 20.45 -30.59 -13.62
CA ASN A 317 21.22 -30.53 -12.38
C ASN A 317 20.30 -30.56 -11.14
N TYR A 318 19.08 -30.02 -11.24
CA TYR A 318 18.08 -30.07 -10.15
C TYR A 318 17.62 -31.48 -9.77
N ILE A 319 17.82 -32.46 -10.65
CA ILE A 319 17.58 -33.89 -10.38
C ILE A 319 18.89 -34.57 -10.00
N LEU A 320 19.94 -34.38 -10.82
CA LEU A 320 21.19 -35.12 -10.68
C LEU A 320 22.02 -34.71 -9.46
N ASN A 321 21.81 -33.51 -8.92
CA ASN A 321 22.44 -33.05 -7.68
C ASN A 321 21.64 -33.44 -6.44
N MET A 322 20.52 -34.16 -6.57
CA MET A 322 19.82 -34.68 -5.40
C MET A 322 20.72 -35.67 -4.65
N PRO A 323 20.87 -35.52 -3.33
CA PRO A 323 21.71 -36.40 -2.55
C PRO A 323 21.13 -37.81 -2.45
N LEU A 324 21.98 -38.82 -2.24
CA LEU A 324 21.56 -40.23 -2.21
C LEU A 324 20.47 -40.54 -1.17
N TRP A 325 20.43 -39.81 -0.05
CA TRP A 325 19.40 -40.01 0.96
C TRP A 325 18.00 -39.59 0.48
N CYS A 326 17.85 -38.87 -0.64
CA CYS A 326 16.55 -38.64 -1.27
C CYS A 326 15.85 -39.95 -1.70
N LEU A 327 16.59 -41.06 -1.74
CA LEU A 327 16.06 -42.40 -2.04
C LEU A 327 15.59 -43.16 -0.79
N THR A 328 15.76 -42.62 0.43
CA THR A 328 15.21 -43.25 1.64
C THR A 328 13.69 -43.07 1.70
N LYS A 329 13.00 -44.02 2.35
CA LYS A 329 11.55 -44.04 2.45
C LYS A 329 10.97 -42.71 2.95
N GLU A 330 11.54 -42.18 4.03
CA GLU A 330 11.07 -40.93 4.66
C GLU A 330 11.21 -39.74 3.71
N LYS A 331 12.30 -39.69 2.94
CA LYS A 331 12.56 -38.60 2.00
C LYS A 331 11.72 -38.69 0.73
N VAL A 332 11.41 -39.91 0.27
CA VAL A 332 10.43 -40.10 -0.81
C VAL A 332 9.05 -39.61 -0.37
N GLU A 333 8.58 -40.02 0.81
CA GLU A 333 7.29 -39.58 1.35
C GLU A 333 7.23 -38.05 1.53
N GLU A 334 8.30 -37.44 2.05
CA GLU A 334 8.42 -35.98 2.19
C GLU A 334 8.37 -35.27 0.83
N LEU A 335 9.12 -35.74 -0.17
CA LEU A 335 9.15 -35.16 -1.52
C LEU A 335 7.78 -35.25 -2.21
N LEU A 336 7.10 -36.39 -2.10
CA LEU A 336 5.75 -36.56 -2.64
C LEU A 336 4.75 -35.61 -1.96
N LYS A 337 4.85 -35.48 -0.63
CA LYS A 337 4.03 -34.53 0.13
C LYS A 337 4.28 -33.09 -0.32
N GLN A 338 5.54 -32.68 -0.48
CA GLN A 338 5.89 -31.34 -0.98
C GLN A 338 5.33 -31.09 -2.38
N ARG A 339 5.47 -32.06 -3.29
CA ARG A 339 4.87 -31.99 -4.65
C ARG A 339 3.36 -31.79 -4.57
N ASP A 340 2.67 -32.59 -3.76
CA ASP A 340 1.21 -32.58 -3.71
C ASP A 340 0.68 -31.30 -3.06
N ILE A 341 1.36 -30.77 -2.04
CA ILE A 341 1.09 -29.44 -1.48
C ILE A 341 1.22 -28.38 -2.57
N LYS A 342 2.33 -28.33 -3.30
CA LYS A 342 2.57 -27.32 -4.34
C LYS A 342 1.59 -27.41 -5.51
N ARG A 343 1.19 -28.62 -5.90
CA ARG A 343 0.13 -28.83 -6.90
C ARG A 343 -1.25 -28.38 -6.38
N GLY A 344 -1.52 -28.59 -5.09
CA GLY A 344 -2.71 -28.07 -4.42
C GLY A 344 -2.76 -26.55 -4.42
N GLU A 345 -1.67 -25.90 -3.99
CA GLU A 345 -1.52 -24.43 -4.01
C GLU A 345 -1.77 -23.86 -5.41
N LEU A 346 -1.18 -24.46 -6.45
CA LEU A 346 -1.39 -24.06 -7.84
C LEU A 346 -2.85 -24.20 -8.26
N ALA A 347 -3.47 -25.35 -7.94
CA ALA A 347 -4.87 -25.61 -8.29
C ALA A 347 -5.83 -24.65 -7.57
N ASP A 348 -5.53 -24.25 -6.34
CA ASP A 348 -6.32 -23.27 -5.60
C ASP A 348 -6.14 -21.86 -6.15
N LEU A 349 -4.93 -21.47 -6.53
CA LEU A 349 -4.68 -20.18 -7.21
C LEU A 349 -5.39 -20.09 -8.57
N GLN A 350 -5.43 -21.19 -9.33
CA GLN A 350 -6.13 -21.23 -10.63
C GLN A 350 -7.62 -20.92 -10.50
N LYS A 351 -8.25 -21.31 -9.38
CA LYS A 351 -9.67 -21.06 -9.11
C LYS A 351 -9.97 -19.62 -8.71
N LYS A 352 -9.01 -18.91 -8.11
CA LYS A 352 -9.19 -17.52 -7.67
C LYS A 352 -9.15 -16.55 -8.86
N SER A 353 -9.99 -15.53 -8.90
CA SER A 353 -9.86 -14.42 -9.84
C SER A 353 -8.81 -13.41 -9.34
N SER A 354 -8.39 -12.47 -10.21
CA SER A 354 -7.52 -11.36 -9.79
C SER A 354 -8.21 -10.43 -8.77
N GLU A 355 -9.54 -10.33 -8.85
CA GLU A 355 -10.35 -9.57 -7.90
C GLU A 355 -10.40 -10.25 -6.53
N ASP A 356 -10.49 -11.59 -6.49
CA ASP A 356 -10.46 -12.36 -5.24
C ASP A 356 -9.14 -12.15 -4.48
N LEU A 357 -8.00 -12.15 -5.21
CA LEU A 357 -6.70 -11.86 -4.60
C LEU A 357 -6.67 -10.48 -3.94
N TRP A 358 -7.25 -9.48 -4.60
CA TRP A 358 -7.31 -8.13 -4.03
C TRP A 358 -8.27 -8.06 -2.83
N LYS A 359 -9.43 -8.73 -2.90
CA LYS A 359 -10.36 -8.83 -1.76
C LYS A 359 -9.70 -9.47 -0.53
N GLU A 360 -8.91 -10.53 -0.72
CA GLU A 360 -8.13 -11.18 0.34
C GLU A 360 -7.11 -10.21 0.96
N ASP A 361 -6.32 -9.50 0.14
CA ASP A 361 -5.34 -8.52 0.64
C ASP A 361 -6.03 -7.40 1.45
N LEU A 362 -7.18 -6.88 0.98
CA LEU A 362 -7.96 -5.85 1.66
C LEU A 362 -8.54 -6.33 3.00
N ALA A 363 -9.02 -7.58 3.05
CA ALA A 363 -9.58 -8.16 4.26
C ALA A 363 -8.50 -8.30 5.36
N VAL A 364 -7.33 -8.86 5.00
CA VAL A 364 -6.19 -9.00 5.92
C VAL A 364 -5.70 -7.63 6.39
N PHE A 365 -5.66 -6.64 5.49
CA PHE A 365 -5.29 -5.27 5.85
C PHE A 365 -6.26 -4.65 6.87
N ILE A 366 -7.57 -4.77 6.66
CA ILE A 366 -8.57 -4.21 7.59
C ILE A 366 -8.50 -4.89 8.96
N GLU A 367 -8.33 -6.22 9.00
CA GLU A 367 -8.18 -6.95 10.26
C GLU A 367 -6.98 -6.44 11.07
N GLU A 368 -5.80 -6.35 10.44
CA GLU A 368 -4.59 -5.86 11.11
C GLU A 368 -4.70 -4.36 11.46
N LEU A 369 -5.41 -3.58 10.65
CA LEU A 369 -5.70 -2.18 10.92
C LEU A 369 -6.49 -2.06 12.22
N ASP A 370 -7.57 -2.82 12.38
CA ASP A 370 -8.42 -2.82 13.59
C ASP A 370 -7.64 -3.25 14.85
N VAL A 371 -6.78 -4.25 14.72
CA VAL A 371 -5.86 -4.66 15.80
C VAL A 371 -4.93 -3.50 16.17
N SER A 372 -4.27 -2.88 15.20
CA SER A 372 -3.35 -1.76 15.42
C SER A 372 -4.02 -0.56 16.08
N PHE A 373 -5.29 -0.28 15.74
CA PHE A 373 -6.07 0.79 16.37
C PHE A 373 -6.54 0.46 17.80
N SER A 374 -6.76 -0.82 18.10
CA SER A 374 -7.17 -1.26 19.43
C SER A 374 -6.01 -1.24 20.43
N PHE A 375 -4.80 -1.61 19.99
CA PHE A 375 -3.59 -1.60 20.83
C PHE A 375 -2.92 -0.23 20.96
N GLY A 376 -3.13 0.69 20.01
CA GLY A 376 -2.64 2.08 20.07
C GLY A 376 -3.36 3.00 21.07
N ARG A 377 -4.10 2.44 22.03
CA ARG A 377 -4.80 3.15 23.12
C ARG A 377 -4.06 3.10 24.47
N PHE A 378 -2.79 2.73 24.50
CA PHE A 378 -1.97 2.73 25.72
C PHE A 378 -0.83 3.74 25.67
#